data_AF-A0A135HXT4-F1
#
_entry.id   AF-A0A135HXT4-F1
#
_cell.length_a   1.000
_cell.length_b   1.000
_cell.length_c   1.000
_cell.angle_alpha   90.00
_cell.angle_beta   90.00
_cell.angle_gamma   90.00
#
_symmetry.space_group_name_H-M   'P 1'
#
loop_
_entity.id
_entity.type
_entity.pdbx_description
1 polymer ?
#
loop_
_entity_poly.entity_id
_entity_poly.type
_entity_poly.pdbx_seq_one_letter_code
_entity_poly.pdbx_strand_id
1 'polypeptide(L)'
;MAEAMKVSRQNEPLVLSYMDKAGRIAIDQLADGFGMSKIQLAETAGLARETLYRAERSRAPKTQSRLLEMLEIISRVTEWAGGKEQAMAWYRAQPLPAFGARTAEALVKEGKAAAVRDYLDHMALGGFA
;
A
#
# COMPACT_ATOMS: atom_id res chain seq x y z
N MET A 1 17.97 -30.42 -22.74
CA MET A 1 18.24 -29.06 -22.24
C MET A 1 16.93 -28.54 -21.67
N ALA A 2 16.75 -28.62 -20.35
CA ALA A 2 15.52 -28.20 -19.68
C ALA A 2 15.71 -26.76 -19.22
N GLU A 3 15.22 -25.81 -20.01
CA GLU A 3 15.17 -24.41 -19.64
C GLU A 3 14.04 -24.27 -18.60
N ALA A 4 14.42 -24.31 -17.33
CA ALA A 4 13.50 -24.10 -16.23
C ALA A 4 12.90 -22.71 -16.36
N MET A 5 11.57 -22.66 -16.53
CA MET A 5 10.75 -21.47 -16.41
C MET A 5 11.22 -20.66 -15.21
N LYS A 6 11.87 -19.52 -15.46
CA LYS A 6 11.96 -18.45 -14.47
C LYS A 6 10.52 -18.01 -14.24
N VAL A 7 9.89 -18.57 -13.21
CA VAL A 7 8.68 -17.99 -12.63
C VAL A 7 9.01 -16.53 -12.36
N SER A 8 8.43 -15.65 -13.15
CA SER A 8 8.62 -14.21 -13.03
C SER A 8 8.21 -13.80 -11.63
N ARG A 9 9.18 -13.57 -10.74
CA ARG A 9 8.99 -12.89 -9.43
C ARG A 9 8.35 -11.49 -9.56
N GLN A 10 8.08 -11.05 -10.79
CA GLN A 10 7.49 -9.78 -11.16
C GLN A 10 6.00 -9.66 -10.77
N ASN A 11 5.33 -10.76 -10.43
CA ASN A 11 3.88 -10.75 -10.13
C ASN A 11 3.51 -11.16 -8.71
N GLU A 12 4.48 -11.14 -7.78
CA GLU A 12 4.16 -11.35 -6.38
C GLU A 12 3.50 -10.06 -5.84
N PRO A 13 2.26 -10.12 -5.32
CA PRO A 13 1.58 -8.93 -4.84
C PRO A 13 2.46 -8.25 -3.79
N LEU A 14 2.67 -6.93 -3.95
CA LEU A 14 3.62 -6.14 -3.17
C LEU A 14 3.47 -6.34 -1.66
N VAL A 15 2.23 -6.60 -1.23
CA VAL A 15 1.85 -6.97 0.14
C VAL A 15 2.71 -8.11 0.69
N LEU A 16 2.88 -9.21 -0.07
CA LEU A 16 3.58 -10.42 0.39
C LEU A 16 5.07 -10.16 0.59
N SER A 17 5.67 -9.29 -0.22
CA SER A 17 7.08 -8.89 -0.07
C SER A 17 7.37 -8.17 1.25
N TYR A 18 6.34 -7.68 1.94
CA TYR A 18 6.45 -6.98 3.22
C TYR A 18 5.85 -7.76 4.40
N MET A 19 5.50 -9.03 4.24
CA MET A 19 5.00 -9.86 5.34
C MET A 19 6.11 -10.65 6.04
N ASP A 20 6.01 -10.75 7.36
CA ASP A 20 6.80 -11.65 8.19
C ASP A 20 6.22 -13.08 8.16
N LYS A 21 6.97 -14.07 8.66
CA LYS A 21 6.55 -15.48 8.68
C LYS A 21 5.22 -15.73 9.42
N ALA A 22 4.83 -14.83 10.31
CA ALA A 22 3.56 -14.84 11.03
C ALA A 22 2.42 -14.11 10.27
N GLY A 23 2.64 -13.67 9.03
CA GLY A 23 1.62 -13.02 8.19
C GLY A 23 1.34 -11.56 8.57
N ARG A 24 2.20 -10.90 9.34
CA ARG A 24 2.07 -9.47 9.69
C ARG A 24 2.99 -8.64 8.83
N ILE A 25 2.64 -7.38 8.63
CA ILE A 25 3.49 -6.41 7.95
C ILE A 25 4.77 -6.18 8.76
N ALA A 26 5.91 -6.51 8.15
CA ALA A 26 7.24 -6.23 8.65
C ALA A 26 7.57 -4.74 8.45
N ILE A 27 7.21 -3.93 9.45
CA ILE A 27 7.30 -2.47 9.42
C ILE A 27 8.67 -1.94 8.99
N ASP A 28 9.77 -2.53 9.50
CA ASP A 28 11.12 -2.11 9.15
C ASP A 28 11.43 -2.33 7.65
N GLN A 29 11.06 -3.49 7.11
CA GLN A 29 11.22 -3.79 5.68
C GLN A 29 10.31 -2.91 4.81
N LEU A 30 9.09 -2.64 5.28
CA LEU A 30 8.17 -1.75 4.59
C LEU A 30 8.71 -0.32 4.52
N ALA A 31 9.19 0.20 5.65
CA ALA A 31 9.76 1.54 5.74
C ALA A 31 11.00 1.68 4.83
N ASP A 32 11.94 0.74 4.94
CA ASP A 32 13.13 0.67 4.08
C ASP A 32 12.77 0.57 2.60
N GLY A 33 11.81 -0.31 2.27
CA GLY A 33 11.39 -0.56 0.90
C GLY A 33 10.84 0.67 0.17
N PHE A 34 10.30 1.66 0.89
CA PHE A 34 9.87 2.94 0.31
C PHE A 34 10.79 4.12 0.69
N GLY A 35 11.95 3.88 1.29
CA GLY A 35 12.89 4.92 1.69
C GLY A 35 12.33 5.89 2.74
N MET A 36 11.49 5.39 3.65
CA MET A 36 10.81 6.20 4.67
C MET A 36 11.33 5.90 6.07
N SER A 37 11.27 6.90 6.95
CA SER A 37 11.30 6.65 8.39
C SER A 37 10.00 5.99 8.86
N LYS A 38 10.04 5.29 10.01
CA LYS A 38 8.83 4.75 10.66
C LYS A 38 7.79 5.85 10.95
N ILE A 39 8.24 7.07 11.25
CA ILE A 39 7.35 8.22 11.47
C ILE A 39 6.61 8.56 10.19
N GLN A 40 7.32 8.72 9.07
CA GLN A 40 6.70 9.03 7.79
C GLN A 40 5.78 7.89 7.33
N LEU A 41 6.17 6.63 7.54
CA LEU A 41 5.32 5.48 7.24
C LEU A 41 4.02 5.52 8.06
N ALA A 42 4.11 5.80 9.37
CA ALA A 42 2.93 5.94 10.22
C ALA A 42 2.01 7.05 9.69
N GLU A 43 2.56 8.22 9.37
CA GLU A 43 1.78 9.34 8.82
C GLU A 43 1.13 8.98 7.48
N THR A 44 1.85 8.29 6.60
CA THR A 44 1.36 7.85 5.27
C THR A 44 0.21 6.83 5.38
N ALA A 45 0.25 5.97 6.40
CA ALA A 45 -0.80 4.99 6.69
C ALA A 45 -1.94 5.54 7.60
N GLY A 46 -1.88 6.82 7.99
CA GLY A 46 -2.88 7.44 8.87
C GLY A 46 -2.84 6.95 10.32
N LEU A 47 -1.66 6.62 10.81
CA LEU A 47 -1.38 6.21 12.18
C LEU A 47 -0.67 7.33 12.95
N ALA A 48 -0.83 7.34 14.28
CA ALA A 48 -0.03 8.24 15.11
C ALA A 48 1.46 7.86 15.03
N ARG A 49 2.36 8.85 14.98
CA ARG A 49 3.81 8.71 14.76
C ARG A 49 4.49 7.70 15.69
N GLU A 50 4.03 7.64 16.93
CA GLU A 50 4.53 6.75 17.99
C GLU A 50 3.99 5.31 17.95
N THR A 51 3.03 5.01 17.07
CA THR A 51 2.36 3.70 16.99
C THR A 51 3.34 2.61 16.56
N LEU A 52 4.23 2.92 15.63
CA LEU A 52 5.14 1.95 15.02
C LEU A 52 6.41 1.68 15.85
N TYR A 53 6.66 2.45 16.91
CA TYR A 53 7.82 2.29 17.79
C TYR A 53 7.61 1.27 18.92
N ARG A 54 6.36 1.10 19.39
CA ARG A 54 6.05 0.15 20.45
C ARG A 54 5.59 -1.16 19.84
N ALA A 55 6.30 -2.26 20.14
CA ALA A 55 6.04 -3.58 19.56
C ALA A 55 4.58 -4.05 19.72
N GLU A 56 3.96 -3.79 20.87
CA GLU A 56 2.56 -4.15 21.12
C GLU A 56 1.58 -3.37 20.24
N ARG A 57 1.77 -2.05 20.12
CA ARG A 57 0.91 -1.20 19.26
C ARG A 57 1.15 -1.44 17.78
N SER A 58 2.39 -1.73 17.40
CA SER A 58 2.74 -2.01 16.02
C SER A 58 2.15 -3.33 15.53
N ARG A 59 2.00 -4.31 16.43
CA ARG A 59 1.35 -5.61 16.18
C ARG A 59 -0.16 -5.60 16.34
N ALA A 60 -0.75 -4.53 16.86
CA ALA A 60 -2.18 -4.44 17.08
C ALA A 60 -2.95 -4.62 15.75
N PRO A 61 -4.09 -5.33 15.74
CA PRO A 61 -4.84 -5.60 14.51
C PRO A 61 -5.16 -4.35 13.69
N LYS A 62 -5.59 -3.27 14.36
CA LYS A 62 -5.89 -1.98 13.70
C LYS A 62 -4.67 -1.38 12.97
N THR A 63 -3.49 -1.48 13.57
CA THR A 63 -2.24 -0.97 12.96
C THR A 63 -1.88 -1.80 11.74
N GLN A 64 -1.97 -3.12 11.85
CA GLN A 64 -1.68 -4.05 10.75
C GLN A 64 -2.67 -3.85 9.59
N SER A 65 -3.97 -3.70 9.89
CA SER A 65 -4.99 -3.41 8.89
C SER A 65 -4.70 -2.10 8.14
N ARG A 66 -4.30 -1.03 8.83
CA ARG A 66 -3.96 0.25 8.17
C ARG A 66 -2.78 0.15 7.22
N LEU A 67 -1.73 -0.55 7.62
CA LEU A 67 -0.56 -0.79 6.77
C LEU A 67 -0.92 -1.67 5.56
N LEU A 68 -1.77 -2.68 5.78
CA LEU A 68 -2.28 -3.54 4.72
C LEU A 68 -3.12 -2.75 3.72
N GLU A 69 -4.09 -1.96 4.18
CA GLU A 69 -4.95 -1.12 3.34
C GLU A 69 -4.14 -0.20 2.42
N MET A 70 -3.10 0.43 2.98
CA MET A 70 -2.16 1.26 2.21
C MET A 70 -1.43 0.43 1.13
N LEU A 71 -0.87 -0.73 1.52
CA LEU A 71 -0.15 -1.61 0.61
C LEU A 71 -1.03 -2.20 -0.49
N GLU A 72 -2.27 -2.58 -0.19
CA GLU A 72 -3.23 -3.08 -1.18
C GLU A 72 -3.50 -2.03 -2.26
N ILE A 73 -3.71 -0.77 -1.86
CA ILE A 73 -3.92 0.34 -2.81
C ILE A 73 -2.67 0.55 -3.67
N ILE A 74 -1.48 0.61 -3.05
CA ILE A 74 -0.21 0.80 -3.78
C ILE A 74 0.03 -0.37 -4.74
N SER A 75 -0.17 -1.60 -4.29
CA SER A 75 -0.01 -2.81 -5.11
C SER A 75 -0.92 -2.77 -6.33
N ARG A 76 -2.19 -2.37 -6.14
CA ARG A 76 -3.18 -2.27 -7.21
C ARG A 76 -2.80 -1.24 -8.27
N VAL A 77 -2.11 -0.17 -7.86
CA VAL A 77 -1.68 0.88 -8.81
C VAL A 77 -0.27 0.73 -9.35
N THR A 78 0.49 -0.24 -8.86
CA THR A 78 1.90 -0.44 -9.24
C THR A 78 2.10 -0.69 -10.73
N GLU A 79 1.28 -1.55 -11.33
CA GLU A 79 1.46 -1.92 -12.75
C GLU A 79 1.25 -0.73 -13.70
N TRP A 80 0.16 0.03 -13.55
CA TRP A 80 -0.17 1.15 -14.43
C TRP A 80 0.51 2.48 -14.03
N ALA A 81 0.96 2.62 -12.78
CA ALA A 81 1.81 3.76 -12.40
C ALA A 81 3.26 3.63 -12.90
N GLY A 82 3.67 2.44 -13.37
CA GLY A 82 5.02 2.20 -13.87
C GLY A 82 6.04 1.82 -12.80
N GLY A 83 5.58 1.35 -11.63
CA GLY A 83 6.42 0.87 -10.55
C GLY A 83 6.00 1.33 -9.16
N LYS A 84 6.64 0.75 -8.14
CA LYS A 84 6.30 0.97 -6.72
C LYS A 84 6.50 2.43 -6.28
N GLU A 85 7.56 3.07 -6.74
CA GLU A 85 7.87 4.46 -6.38
C GLU A 85 6.84 5.42 -7.00
N GLN A 86 6.49 5.19 -8.27
CA GLN A 86 5.47 5.96 -8.97
C GLN A 86 4.08 5.73 -8.37
N ALA A 87 3.77 4.49 -7.95
CA ALA A 87 2.54 4.17 -7.22
C ALA A 87 2.44 4.87 -5.87
N MET A 88 3.56 4.97 -5.12
CA MET A 88 3.59 5.75 -3.88
C MET A 88 3.40 7.25 -4.14
N ALA A 89 4.02 7.79 -5.19
CA ALA A 89 3.79 9.17 -5.61
C ALA A 89 2.33 9.41 -6.00
N TRP A 90 1.72 8.47 -6.73
CA TRP A 90 0.31 8.50 -7.07
C TRP A 90 -0.57 8.51 -5.82
N TYR A 91 -0.33 7.58 -4.89
CA TYR A 91 -1.08 7.45 -3.64
C TYR A 91 -1.10 8.75 -2.82
N ARG A 92 0.04 9.46 -2.78
CA ARG A 92 0.20 10.69 -2.01
C ARG A 92 -0.31 11.94 -2.69
N ALA A 93 -0.16 12.04 -4.01
CA ALA A 93 -0.28 13.30 -4.72
C ALA A 93 -1.42 13.35 -5.74
N GLN A 94 -1.95 12.20 -6.19
CA GLN A 94 -2.94 12.18 -7.26
C GLN A 94 -4.35 12.42 -6.71
N PRO A 95 -5.01 13.52 -7.11
CA PRO A 95 -6.37 13.81 -6.69
C PRO A 95 -7.34 12.84 -7.38
N LEU A 96 -8.28 12.29 -6.60
CA LEU A 96 -9.32 11.41 -7.11
C LEU A 96 -10.61 12.23 -7.32
N PRO A 97 -11.08 12.40 -8.58
CA PRO A 97 -12.24 13.26 -8.87
C PRO A 97 -13.51 12.83 -8.14
N ALA A 98 -13.75 11.52 -8.02
CA ALA A 98 -14.90 10.94 -7.32
C ALA A 98 -14.94 11.26 -5.81
N PHE A 99 -13.84 11.75 -5.25
CA PHE A 99 -13.70 12.07 -3.82
C PHE A 99 -13.43 13.55 -3.57
N GLY A 100 -13.87 14.43 -4.47
CA GLY A 100 -13.66 15.87 -4.32
C GLY A 100 -12.18 16.25 -4.42
N ALA A 101 -11.46 15.64 -5.36
CA ALA A 101 -10.03 15.85 -5.60
C ALA A 101 -9.11 15.51 -4.41
N ARG A 102 -9.57 14.63 -3.51
CA ARG A 102 -8.73 14.12 -2.41
C ARG A 102 -7.81 13.00 -2.87
N THR A 103 -6.65 12.88 -2.24
CA THR A 103 -5.69 11.83 -2.52
C THR A 103 -6.06 10.52 -1.83
N ALA A 104 -5.56 9.39 -2.33
CA ALA A 104 -5.74 8.10 -1.69
C ALA A 104 -5.20 8.11 -0.25
N GLU A 105 -4.04 8.75 -0.01
CA GLU A 105 -3.50 8.97 1.34
C GLU A 105 -4.49 9.67 2.27
N ALA A 106 -5.10 10.76 1.80
CA ALA A 106 -6.06 11.53 2.59
C ALA A 106 -7.30 10.70 2.93
N LEU A 107 -7.72 9.77 2.06
CA LEU A 107 -8.87 8.90 2.28
C LEU A 107 -8.54 7.74 3.22
N VAL A 108 -7.35 7.14 3.12
CA VAL A 108 -6.89 6.12 4.07
C VAL A 108 -6.78 6.69 5.48
N LYS A 109 -6.26 7.92 5.62
CA LYS A 109 -6.23 8.66 6.88
C LYS A 109 -7.60 8.83 7.53
N GLU A 110 -8.66 8.95 6.73
CA GLU A 110 -10.05 9.01 7.20
C GLU A 110 -10.70 7.65 7.44
N GLY A 111 -10.01 6.55 7.13
CA GLY A 111 -10.58 5.21 7.19
C GLY A 111 -11.46 4.83 6.00
N LYS A 112 -11.32 5.54 4.87
CA LYS A 112 -12.07 5.29 3.64
C LYS A 112 -11.27 4.47 2.61
N ALA A 113 -10.34 3.65 3.06
CA ALA A 113 -9.51 2.82 2.17
C ALA A 113 -10.33 1.85 1.30
N ALA A 114 -11.45 1.33 1.84
CA ALA A 114 -12.38 0.50 1.07
C ALA A 114 -12.97 1.24 -0.13
N ALA A 115 -13.34 2.52 0.04
CA ALA A 115 -13.88 3.34 -1.04
C ALA A 115 -12.82 3.61 -2.13
N VAL A 116 -11.55 3.81 -1.75
CA VAL A 116 -10.46 3.92 -2.74
C VAL A 116 -10.31 2.63 -3.53
N ARG A 117 -10.34 1.47 -2.87
CA ARG A 117 -10.23 0.17 -3.53
C ARG A 117 -11.38 -0.10 -4.49
N ASP A 118 -12.61 0.24 -4.09
CA ASP A 118 -13.81 0.17 -4.94
C ASP A 118 -13.70 1.09 -6.16
N TYR A 119 -13.26 2.33 -5.97
CA TYR A 119 -13.00 3.26 -7.08
C TYR A 119 -11.97 2.72 -8.07
N LEU A 120 -10.87 2.14 -7.57
CA LEU A 120 -9.86 1.50 -8.42
C LEU A 120 -10.40 0.25 -9.13
N ASP A 121 -11.38 -0.44 -8.55
CA ASP A 121 -12.09 -1.57 -9.18
C ASP A 121 -12.92 -1.13 -10.37
N HIS A 122 -13.75 -0.11 -10.15
CA HIS A 122 -14.54 0.49 -11.21
C HIS A 122 -13.67 1.04 -12.34
N MET A 123 -12.53 1.68 -12.04
CA MET A 123 -11.60 2.13 -13.09
C MET A 123 -10.97 0.97 -13.87
N ALA A 124 -10.62 -0.13 -13.20
CA ALA A 124 -10.06 -1.30 -13.87
C ALA A 124 -11.09 -1.98 -14.80
N LEU A 125 -12.36 -1.95 -14.43
CA LEU A 125 -13.47 -2.48 -15.25
C LEU A 125 -13.86 -1.52 -16.38
N GLY A 126 -13.73 -0.20 -16.19
CA GLY A 126 -14.11 0.83 -17.16
C GLY A 126 -13.05 1.19 -18.20
N GLY A 127 -11.84 0.63 -18.11
CA GLY A 127 -10.74 0.86 -19.05
C GLY A 127 -10.82 0.09 -20.38
N PHE A 128 -11.90 -0.68 -20.58
CA PHE A 128 -12.20 -1.41 -21.82
C PHE A 128 -13.48 -0.84 -22.47
N ALA A 129 -13.44 0.40 -22.95
CA ALA A 129 -14.47 0.97 -23.82
C ALA A 129 -13.85 1.89 -24.87
#